data_AF-A0A7T0H2Q7-F1
#
_entry.id   AF-A0A7T0H2Q7-F1
#
_cell.length_a   1.000
_cell.length_b   1.000
_cell.length_c   1.000
_cell.angle_alpha   90.00
_cell.angle_beta   90.00
_cell.angle_gamma   90.00
#
_symmetry.space_group_name_H-M   'P 1'
#
loop_
_entity.id
_entity.type
_entity.pdbx_description
1 polymer ?
#
loop_
_entity_poly.entity_id
_entity_poly.type
_entity_poly.pdbx_seq_one_letter_code
_entity_poly.pdbx_strand_id
1 'polypeptide(L)' 'MEKIKISNNISIFYQFSRSSSVYLASLFDANTGDYISSVMSNNKESLIKQVEAYAQLDENEQGQLRKLII' A
#
# COMPACT_ATOMS: atom_id res chain seq x y z
N MET A 1 -0.27 3.68 -14.53
CA MET A 1 0.22 3.43 -13.15
C MET A 1 0.09 1.95 -12.90
N GLU A 2 1.17 1.27 -12.53
CA GLU A 2 1.17 -0.18 -12.30
C GLU A 2 0.69 -0.46 -10.87
N LYS A 3 -0.40 -1.23 -10.74
CA LYS A 3 -0.95 -1.68 -9.47
C LYS A 3 -0.34 -3.04 -9.15
N ILE A 4 0.18 -3.19 -7.95
CA ILE A 4 0.87 -4.41 -7.52
C ILE A 4 -0.03 -5.16 -6.55
N LYS A 5 -0.39 -6.40 -6.91
CA LYS A 5 -1.19 -7.26 -6.04
C LYS A 5 -0.37 -7.64 -4.80
N ILE A 6 -0.94 -7.43 -3.61
CA ILE A 6 -0.31 -7.76 -2.32
C ILE A 6 -1.06 -8.85 -1.55
N SER A 7 -2.36 -8.99 -1.81
CA SER A 7 -3.21 -10.04 -1.26
C SER A 7 -4.20 -10.50 -2.32
N ASN A 8 -5.00 -11.52 -2.01
CA ASN A 8 -6.06 -11.98 -2.91
C ASN A 8 -7.09 -10.89 -3.24
N ASN A 9 -7.31 -9.94 -2.33
CA ASN A 9 -8.36 -8.93 -2.44
C ASN A 9 -7.82 -7.51 -2.66
N ILE A 10 -6.54 -7.26 -2.38
CA ILE A 10 -5.96 -5.91 -2.41
C ILE A 10 -4.76 -5.84 -3.37
N SER A 11 -4.77 -4.81 -4.20
CA SER A 11 -3.60 -4.33 -4.93
C SER A 11 -3.28 -2.89 -4.52
N ILE A 12 -2.01 -2.50 -4.62
CA ILE A 12 -1.55 -1.18 -4.21
C ILE A 12 -0.86 -0.43 -5.34
N PHE A 13 -0.95 0.89 -5.28
CA PHE A 13 -0.04 1.80 -5.97
C PHE A 13 0.68 2.65 -4.93
N TYR A 14 2.01 2.64 -4.97
CA TYR A 14 2.85 3.37 -4.03
C TYR A 14 3.57 4.53 -4.72
N GLN A 15 3.60 5.68 -4.05
CA GLN A 15 4.30 6.86 -4.52
C GLN A 15 4.98 7.60 -3.36
N PHE A 16 6.17 8.13 -3.61
CA PHE A 16 6.86 9.04 -2.71
C PHE A 16 7.02 10.41 -3.36
N SER A 17 6.55 11.46 -2.68
CA SER A 17 6.71 12.85 -3.10
C SER A 17 7.91 13.49 -2.41
N ARG A 18 8.98 13.76 -3.16
CA ARG A 18 10.20 14.41 -2.65
C ARG A 18 9.99 15.86 -2.21
N SER A 19 9.04 16.57 -2.83
CA SER A 19 8.77 17.98 -2.52
C SER A 19 8.07 18.17 -1.18
N SER A 20 7.31 17.17 -0.72
CA SER A 20 6.55 17.21 0.53
C SER A 20 7.06 16.21 1.57
N SER A 21 8.01 15.34 1.21
CA SER A 21 8.48 14.22 2.04
C SER A 21 7.34 13.32 2.53
N VAL A 22 6.38 13.05 1.64
CA VAL A 22 5.18 12.28 1.93
C VAL A 22 5.15 10.99 1.12
N TYR A 23 4.77 9.90 1.78
CA TYR A 23 4.48 8.62 1.20
C TYR A 23 2.97 8.45 1.03
N LEU A 24 2.56 7.91 -0.11
CA LEU A 24 1.17 7.62 -0.47
C LEU A 24 1.07 6.15 -0.90
N ALA A 25 0.12 5.43 -0.32
CA ALA A 25 -0.31 4.12 -0.77
C ALA A 25 -1.79 4.20 -1.14
N SER A 26 -2.11 4.00 -2.42
CA SER A 26 -3.49 3.86 -2.88
C SER A 26 -3.83 2.39 -2.97
N LEU A 27 -4.96 1.99 -2.38
CA LEU A 27 -5.45 0.63 -2.33
C LEU A 27 -6.59 0.45 -3.32
N PHE A 28 -6.57 -0.68 -4.01
CA PHE A 28 -7.55 -1.06 -5.01
C PHE A 28 -7.99 -2.50 -4.79
N ASP A 29 -9.22 -2.80 -5.15
CA ASP A 29 -9.70 -4.17 -5.21
C ASP A 29 -8.90 -4.92 -6.29
N ALA A 30 -8.31 -6.06 -5.92
CA ALA A 30 -7.40 -6.79 -6.81
C ALA A 30 -8.11 -7.49 -7.97
N ASN A 31 -9.42 -7.71 -7.89
CA ASN A 31 -10.20 -8.46 -8.86
C ASN A 31 -10.84 -7.52 -9.90
N THR A 32 -11.34 -6.38 -9.45
CA THR A 32 -12.02 -5.37 -10.26
C THR A 32 -11.08 -4.23 -10.68
N GLY A 33 -10.04 -3.98 -9.89
CA GLY A 33 -9.16 -2.83 -10.04
C GLY A 33 -9.76 -1.53 -9.48
N ASP A 34 -10.93 -1.57 -8.85
CA ASP A 34 -11.63 -0.39 -8.36
C ASP A 34 -10.88 0.24 -7.18
N TYR A 35 -10.92 1.57 -7.10
CA TYR A 35 -10.31 2.30 -5.98
C TYR A 35 -11.10 2.05 -4.70
N ILE A 36 -10.38 1.71 -3.63
CA ILE A 36 -10.97 1.49 -2.31
C ILE A 36 -10.68 2.70 -1.41
N SER A 37 -9.39 3.01 -1.22
CA SER A 37 -8.95 4.03 -0.27
C SER A 37 -7.49 4.41 -0.54
N SER A 38 -7.00 5.44 0.15
CA SER A 38 -5.59 5.79 0.17
C SER A 38 -5.13 6.13 1.59
N VAL A 39 -3.88 5.78 1.87
CA VAL A 39 -3.19 6.09 3.12
C VAL A 39 -2.01 6.98 2.79
N MET A 40 -1.82 8.01 3.61
CA MET A 40 -0.75 8.99 3.46
C MET A 40 -0.01 9.16 4.78
N SER A 41 1.32 9.26 4.73
CA SER A 41 2.15 9.46 5.91
C SER A 41 3.47 10.12 5.53
N ASN A 42 4.03 10.95 6.40
CA ASN A 42 5.41 11.46 6.27
C ASN A 42 6.45 10.46 6.84
N ASN A 43 5.99 9.34 7.41
CA ASN A 43 6.82 8.28 7.95
C ASN A 43 6.50 6.96 7.23
N LYS A 44 7.51 6.34 6.61
CA LYS A 44 7.39 5.11 5.83
C LYS A 44 6.85 3.94 6.66
N GLU A 45 7.36 3.70 7.87
CA GLU A 45 6.89 2.61 8.74
C GLU A 45 5.45 2.81 9.21
N SER A 46 5.07 4.06 9.50
CA SER A 46 3.67 4.39 9.83
C SER A 46 2.73 4.12 8.65
N LEU A 47 3.17 4.41 7.41
CA LEU A 47 2.39 4.07 6.21
C LEU A 47 2.19 2.56 6.10
N ILE A 48 3.29 1.80 6.22
CA ILE A 48 3.27 0.34 6.12
C ILE A 48 2.28 -0.23 7.14
N LYS A 49 2.41 0.12 8.43
CA LYS A 49 1.50 -0.37 9.49
C LYS A 49 0.04 -0.05 9.23
N GLN A 50 -0.26 1.14 8.70
CA GLN A 50 -1.62 1.53 8.37
C GLN A 50 -2.19 0.69 7.22
N VAL A 51 -1.38 0.39 6.19
CA VAL A 51 -1.78 -0.49 5.08
C VAL A 51 -1.96 -1.93 5.57
N GLU A 52 -1.02 -2.44 6.38
CA GLU A 52 -1.10 -3.79 6.99
C GLU A 52 -2.39 -3.95 7.80
N ALA A 53 -2.72 -2.97 8.64
CA ALA A 53 -3.93 -2.98 9.47
C ALA A 53 -5.21 -2.82 8.64
N TYR A 54 -5.21 -1.92 7.65
CA TYR A 54 -6.39 -1.65 6.82
C TYR A 54 -6.74 -2.84 5.93
N ALA A 55 -5.73 -3.42 5.27
CA ALA A 55 -5.91 -4.54 4.36
C ALA A 55 -5.94 -5.90 5.07
N GLN A 56 -5.80 -5.92 6.40
CA GLN A 56 -5.77 -7.12 7.24
C GLN A 56 -4.78 -8.17 6.72
N LEU A 57 -3.58 -7.72 6.35
CA LEU A 57 -2.58 -8.56 5.71
C LEU A 57 -2.03 -9.61 6.67
N ASP A 58 -1.86 -10.84 6.19
CA ASP A 58 -1.13 -11.88 6.90
C ASP A 58 0.40 -11.64 6.88
N GLU A 59 1.17 -12.43 7.63
CA GLU A 59 2.64 -12.24 7.73
C GLU A 59 3.36 -12.30 6.37
N ASN A 60 2.91 -13.15 5.45
CA ASN A 60 3.50 -13.29 4.13
C ASN A 60 3.17 -12.07 3.26
N GLU A 61 1.93 -11.63 3.29
CA GLU A 61 1.45 -10.43 2.56
C GLU A 61 2.10 -9.15 3.09
N GLN A 62 2.30 -9.03 4.42
CA GLN A 62 3.09 -7.95 5.03
C GLN A 62 4.54 -7.95 4.51
N GLY A 63 5.14 -9.14 4.39
CA GLY A 63 6.47 -9.29 3.80
C GLY A 63 6.54 -8.83 2.34
N GLN A 64 5.50 -9.09 1.55
CA GLN A 64 5.41 -8.59 0.18
C GLN A 64 5.26 -7.06 0.15
N LEU A 65 4.36 -6.50 0.93
CA LEU A 65 4.16 -5.05 1.05
C LEU A 65 5.48 -4.33 1.37
N ARG A 66 6.24 -4.84 2.34
CA ARG A 66 7.52 -4.25 2.74
C ARG A 66 8.52 -4.26 1.59
N LYS A 67 8.63 -5.35 0.83
CA LYS A 67 9.51 -5.43 -0.34
C LYS A 67 9.14 -4.42 -1.44
N LEU A 68 7.86 -4.05 -1.57
CA LEU A 68 7.40 -3.08 -2.56
C LEU A 68 7.70 -1.63 -2.18
N ILE A 69 7.73 -1.35 -0.87
CA ILE A 69 7.90 0.02 -0.34
C ILE A 69 9.37 0.33 0.01
N ILE A 70 10.26 -0.69 0.04
CA ILE A 70 11.71 -0.54 0.29
C ILE A 70 12.41 0.18 -0.86
#